data_AF-A0A3E0IM87-F1
#
_entry.id   AF-A0A3E0IM87-F1
#
_cell.length_a   1.000
_cell.length_b   1.000
_cell.length_c   1.000
_cell.angle_alpha   90.00
_cell.angle_beta   90.00
_cell.angle_gamma   90.00
#
_symmetry.space_group_name_H-M   'P 1'
#
loop_
_entity.id
_entity.type
_entity.pdbx_description
1 polymer ?
#
loop_
_entity_poly.entity_id
_entity_poly.type
_entity_poly.pdbx_seq_one_letter_code
_entity_poly.pdbx_strand_id
1 'polypeptide(L)'
;MNNEELESKLLLIKQSIDVLQEELAPDLKTKDLVLLRYGYNVYEIEALNNYLFDLTINKKRVTQSQFKEKLCEIRNLPEIPNGQINDLLEGYQNSQLHVEVIDYILKHK
;
A
#
# COMPACT_ATOMS: atom_id res chain seq x y z
N MET A 1 -18.63 -12.89 20.37
CA MET A 1 -18.53 -12.57 18.94
C MET A 1 -17.76 -13.71 18.31
N ASN A 2 -18.37 -14.46 17.38
CA ASN A 2 -17.64 -15.52 16.68
C ASN A 2 -16.75 -14.87 15.58
N ASN A 3 -15.77 -15.62 15.05
CA ASN A 3 -14.87 -15.08 14.03
C ASN A 3 -15.59 -14.66 12.74
N GLU A 4 -16.58 -15.42 12.27
CA GLU A 4 -17.34 -15.11 11.06
C GLU A 4 -18.10 -13.79 11.18
N GLU A 5 -18.68 -13.53 12.35
CA GLU A 5 -19.40 -12.30 12.67
C GLU A 5 -18.44 -11.10 12.67
N LEU A 6 -17.22 -11.27 13.20
CA LEU A 6 -16.19 -10.25 13.17
C LEU A 6 -15.72 -9.97 11.73
N GLU A 7 -15.41 -11.01 10.96
CA GLU A 7 -14.99 -10.90 9.56
C GLU A 7 -16.06 -10.21 8.70
N SER A 8 -17.33 -10.57 8.90
CA SER A 8 -18.45 -9.93 8.23
C SER A 8 -18.55 -8.44 8.58
N LYS A 9 -18.42 -8.07 9.86
CA LYS A 9 -18.44 -6.66 10.28
C LYS A 9 -17.26 -5.88 9.72
N LEU A 10 -16.06 -6.45 9.70
CA LEU A 10 -14.86 -5.81 9.13
C LEU A 10 -15.03 -5.58 7.62
N LEU A 11 -15.59 -6.56 6.90
CA LEU A 11 -15.88 -6.42 5.48
C LEU A 11 -16.87 -5.28 5.22
N LEU A 12 -17.94 -5.17 6.00
CA LEU A 12 -18.94 -4.10 5.85
C LEU A 12 -18.33 -2.71 6.13
N ILE A 13 -17.44 -2.59 7.12
CA ILE A 13 -16.73 -1.35 7.41
C ILE A 13 -15.84 -0.97 6.22
N LYS A 14 -15.06 -1.91 5.70
CA LYS A 14 -14.20 -1.68 4.53
C LYS A 14 -15.02 -1.18 3.33
N GLN A 15 -16.12 -1.87 3.02
CA GLN A 15 -17.01 -1.49 1.91
C GLN A 15 -17.62 -0.11 2.11
N SER A 16 -18.01 0.22 3.34
CA SER A 16 -18.54 1.55 3.66
C SER A 16 -17.49 2.65 3.46
N ILE A 17 -16.23 2.39 3.81
CA ILE A 17 -15.12 3.32 3.58
C ILE A 17 -14.86 3.48 2.08
N ASP A 18 -14.83 2.38 1.32
CA ASP A 18 -14.64 2.42 -0.14
C ASP A 18 -15.75 3.25 -0.82
N VAL A 19 -17.03 3.03 -0.47
CA VAL A 19 -18.17 3.82 -0.99
C VAL A 19 -18.06 5.30 -0.61
N LEU A 20 -17.71 5.61 0.64
CA LEU A 20 -17.54 7.00 1.08
C LEU A 20 -16.40 7.70 0.33
N GLN A 21 -15.30 7.00 0.06
CA GLN A 21 -14.22 7.54 -0.74
C GLN A 21 -14.68 7.82 -2.17
N GLU A 22 -15.37 6.87 -2.82
CA GLU A 22 -15.88 7.05 -4.19
C GLU A 22 -16.83 8.25 -4.32
N GLU A 23 -17.71 8.46 -3.34
CA GLU A 23 -18.70 9.54 -3.37
C GLU A 23 -18.13 10.91 -2.99
N LEU A 24 -17.25 10.97 -1.98
CA LEU A 24 -16.79 12.25 -1.42
C LEU A 24 -15.46 12.72 -2.00
N ALA A 25 -14.56 11.80 -2.34
CA ALA A 25 -13.21 12.12 -2.78
C ALA A 25 -12.60 10.97 -3.61
N PRO A 26 -13.11 10.73 -4.84
CA PRO A 26 -12.72 9.58 -5.66
C PRO A 26 -11.21 9.56 -5.98
N ASP A 27 -10.59 10.73 -6.05
CA ASP A 27 -9.16 10.89 -6.33
C ASP A 27 -8.27 10.79 -5.07
N LEU A 28 -8.86 10.70 -3.87
CA LEU A 28 -8.10 10.62 -2.63
C LEU A 28 -7.43 9.25 -2.48
N LYS A 29 -6.11 9.20 -2.64
CA LYS A 29 -5.29 8.01 -2.36
C LYS A 29 -4.35 8.32 -1.21
N THR A 30 -4.63 7.82 -0.02
CA THR A 30 -3.71 7.87 1.13
C THR A 30 -3.15 6.48 1.41
N LYS A 31 -2.05 6.41 2.16
CA LYS A 31 -1.42 5.15 2.56
C LYS A 31 -2.45 4.21 3.19
N ASP A 32 -3.20 4.70 4.17
CA ASP A 32 -4.10 3.86 4.96
C ASP A 32 -5.29 3.36 4.13
N LEU A 33 -5.85 4.21 3.26
CA LEU A 33 -6.92 3.80 2.35
C LEU A 33 -6.45 2.71 1.38
N VAL A 34 -5.26 2.88 0.80
CA VAL A 34 -4.73 1.92 -0.16
C VAL A 34 -4.36 0.59 0.51
N LEU A 35 -3.73 0.63 1.69
CA LEU A 35 -3.41 -0.58 2.46
C LEU A 35 -4.68 -1.34 2.88
N LEU A 36 -5.72 -0.62 3.31
CA LEU A 36 -7.03 -1.20 3.64
C LEU A 36 -7.70 -1.84 2.41
N ARG A 37 -7.73 -1.11 1.29
CA ARG A 37 -8.31 -1.58 0.01
C ARG A 37 -7.67 -2.89 -0.45
N TYR A 38 -6.34 -2.97 -0.36
CA TYR A 38 -5.60 -4.17 -0.78
C TYR A 38 -5.45 -5.23 0.32
N GLY A 39 -6.01 -5.00 1.52
CA GLY A 39 -6.10 -6.00 2.58
C GLY A 39 -4.75 -6.33 3.23
N TYR A 40 -3.88 -5.34 3.41
CA TYR A 40 -2.61 -5.56 4.11
C TYR A 40 -2.86 -5.81 5.60
N ASN A 41 -2.21 -6.83 6.14
CA ASN A 41 -2.19 -7.09 7.58
C ASN A 41 -1.06 -6.31 8.28
N VAL A 42 -1.10 -6.27 9.62
CA VAL A 42 -0.15 -5.48 10.42
C VAL A 42 1.33 -5.84 10.15
N TYR A 43 1.63 -7.12 9.94
CA TYR A 43 3.00 -7.59 9.68
C TYR A 43 3.49 -7.19 8.29
N GLU A 44 2.63 -7.26 7.28
CA GLU A 44 2.96 -6.80 5.93
C GLU A 44 3.18 -5.28 5.91
N ILE A 45 2.35 -4.52 6.63
CA ILE A 45 2.49 -3.06 6.76
C ILE A 45 3.82 -2.71 7.44
N GLU A 46 4.15 -3.40 8.53
CA GLU A 46 5.41 -3.21 9.25
C GLU A 46 6.63 -3.53 8.36
N ALA A 47 6.61 -4.67 7.66
CA ALA A 47 7.69 -5.06 6.76
C ALA A 47 7.88 -4.05 5.62
N LEU A 48 6.79 -3.56 5.03
CA LEU A 48 6.83 -2.54 3.98
C LEU A 48 7.38 -1.20 4.52
N ASN A 49 6.91 -0.75 5.68
CA ASN A 49 7.41 0.49 6.29
C ASN A 49 8.90 0.39 6.63
N ASN A 50 9.34 -0.75 7.20
CA ASN A 50 10.75 -0.98 7.52
C ASN A 50 11.62 -1.01 6.25
N TYR A 51 11.13 -1.61 5.17
CA TYR A 51 11.80 -1.61 3.89
C TYR A 51 11.96 -0.20 3.32
N LEU A 52 10.88 0.59 3.25
CA LEU A 52 10.93 1.97 2.76
C LEU A 52 11.81 2.87 3.66
N PHE A 53 11.78 2.64 4.97
CA PHE A 53 12.66 3.31 5.91
C PHE A 53 14.15 2.99 5.66
N ASP A 54 14.49 1.71 5.46
CA ASP A 54 15.86 1.30 5.11
C ASP A 54 16.34 1.94 3.80
N LEU A 55 15.48 1.99 2.78
CA LEU A 55 15.80 2.68 1.52
C LEU A 55 16.07 4.17 1.75
N THR A 56 15.26 4.81 2.59
CA THR A 56 15.37 6.25 2.90
C THR A 56 16.66 6.56 3.64
N ILE A 57 16.93 5.86 4.75
CA ILE A 57 18.12 6.11 5.60
C ILE A 57 19.41 5.83 4.84
N ASN A 58 19.45 4.75 4.05
CA ASN A 58 20.65 4.37 3.31
C ASN A 58 20.75 5.03 1.93
N LYS A 59 19.78 5.89 1.55
CA LYS A 59 19.70 6.54 0.24
C LYS A 59 19.79 5.54 -0.93
N LYS A 60 19.24 4.34 -0.73
CA LYS A 60 19.23 3.28 -1.75
C LYS A 60 18.19 3.62 -2.79
N ARG A 61 18.54 3.38 -4.05
CA ARG A 61 17.67 3.58 -5.21
C ARG A 61 17.28 2.23 -5.76
N VAL A 62 15.98 2.02 -5.93
CA VAL A 62 15.42 0.79 -6.51
C VAL A 62 14.48 1.15 -7.65
N THR A 63 14.38 0.28 -8.65
CA THR A 63 13.42 0.43 -9.75
C THR A 63 12.02 -0.02 -9.33
N GLN A 64 10.99 0.30 -10.11
CA GLN A 64 9.64 -0.20 -9.86
C GLN A 64 9.57 -1.73 -9.92
N SER A 65 10.33 -2.38 -10.82
CA SER A 65 10.42 -3.84 -10.86
C SER A 65 10.98 -4.43 -9.57
N GLN A 66 12.09 -3.88 -9.06
CA GLN A 66 12.70 -4.33 -7.80
C GLN A 66 11.77 -4.11 -6.60
N PHE A 67 11.07 -2.97 -6.59
CA PHE A 67 10.05 -2.71 -5.57
C PHE A 67 8.90 -3.72 -5.65
N LYS A 68 8.40 -4.03 -6.85
CA LYS A 68 7.35 -5.03 -7.08
C LYS A 68 7.77 -6.41 -6.58
N GLU A 69 8.98 -6.85 -6.92
CA GLU A 69 9.56 -8.11 -6.42
C GLU A 69 9.57 -8.13 -4.90
N LYS A 70 10.06 -7.07 -4.26
CA LYS A 70 10.08 -6.99 -2.80
C LYS A 70 8.69 -7.02 -2.19
N LEU A 71 7.71 -6.40 -2.84
CA LEU A 71 6.33 -6.39 -2.38
C LEU A 71 5.68 -7.78 -2.52
N CYS A 72 5.97 -8.52 -3.59
CA CYS A 72 5.55 -9.91 -3.75
C CYS A 72 6.09 -10.78 -2.61
N GLU A 73 7.37 -10.59 -2.23
CA GLU A 73 7.96 -11.29 -1.07
C GLU A 73 7.22 -10.95 0.24
N ILE A 74 6.98 -9.67 0.51
CA ILE A 74 6.31 -9.22 1.74
C ILE A 74 4.90 -9.83 1.85
N ARG A 75 4.17 -9.87 0.73
CA ARG A 75 2.79 -10.37 0.68
C ARG A 75 2.67 -11.88 0.49
N ASN A 76 3.78 -12.57 0.25
CA ASN A 76 3.79 -13.98 -0.14
C ASN A 76 2.87 -14.27 -1.34
N LEU A 77 2.94 -13.42 -2.36
CA LEU A 77 2.15 -13.53 -3.60
C LEU A 77 3.06 -13.79 -4.80
N PRO A 78 2.62 -14.60 -5.78
CA PRO A 78 3.43 -14.86 -6.99
C PRO A 78 3.57 -13.62 -7.86
N GLU A 79 2.54 -12.77 -7.90
CA GLU A 79 2.55 -11.53 -8.67
C GLU A 79 1.57 -10.51 -8.08
N ILE A 80 1.91 -9.22 -8.22
CA ILE A 80 1.05 -8.08 -7.91
C ILE A 80 0.87 -7.22 -9.18
N PRO A 81 -0.38 -6.86 -9.55
CA PRO A 81 -0.62 -6.01 -10.72
C PRO A 81 0.05 -4.64 -10.59
N ASN A 82 0.56 -4.09 -11.69
CA ASN A 82 1.23 -2.78 -11.69
C ASN A 82 0.30 -1.64 -11.24
N GLY A 83 -1.02 -1.76 -11.46
CA GLY A 83 -2.01 -0.82 -10.94
C GLY A 83 -1.96 -0.72 -9.41
N GLN A 84 -1.90 -1.87 -8.73
CA GLN A 84 -1.75 -1.92 -7.28
C GLN A 84 -0.42 -1.33 -6.81
N ILE A 85 0.67 -1.56 -7.55
CA ILE A 85 1.98 -0.97 -7.23
C ILE A 85 1.92 0.56 -7.29
N ASN A 86 1.31 1.11 -8.35
CA ASN A 86 1.18 2.56 -8.52
C ASN A 86 0.30 3.17 -7.43
N ASP A 87 -0.86 2.58 -7.15
CA ASP A 87 -1.75 3.07 -6.08
C ASP A 87 -1.05 3.10 -4.73
N LEU A 88 -0.24 2.07 -4.42
CA LEU A 88 0.51 2.00 -3.17
C LEU A 88 1.55 3.11 -3.09
N LEU A 89 2.35 3.31 -4.14
CA LEU A 89 3.37 4.36 -4.19
C LEU A 89 2.72 5.75 -4.09
N GLU A 90 1.65 6.00 -4.85
CA GLU A 90 0.87 7.24 -4.79
C GLU A 90 0.28 7.47 -3.39
N GLY A 91 -0.25 6.42 -2.75
CA GLY A 91 -0.81 6.51 -1.40
C GLY A 91 0.21 6.97 -0.36
N TYR A 92 1.43 6.41 -0.40
CA TYR A 92 2.52 6.85 0.47
C TYR A 92 3.02 8.27 0.11
N GLN A 93 3.13 8.60 -1.18
CA GLN A 93 3.53 9.93 -1.64
C GLN A 93 2.56 11.02 -1.15
N ASN A 94 1.25 10.81 -1.34
CA ASN A 94 0.20 11.72 -0.90
C ASN A 94 0.14 11.85 0.63
N SER A 95 0.61 10.84 1.35
CA SER A 95 0.74 10.87 2.81
C SER A 95 2.05 11.53 3.29
N GLN A 96 2.85 12.10 2.37
CA GLN A 96 4.14 12.75 2.64
C GLN A 96 5.17 11.82 3.30
N LEU A 97 5.13 10.53 2.96
CA LEU A 97 6.04 9.51 3.49
C LEU A 97 7.05 9.08 2.43
N HIS A 98 8.33 9.04 2.79
CA HIS A 98 9.42 8.53 1.92
C HIS A 98 9.45 9.17 0.51
N VAL A 99 9.05 10.45 0.41
CA VAL A 99 8.77 11.14 -0.87
C VAL A 99 9.91 11.01 -1.87
N GLU A 100 11.16 11.22 -1.47
CA GLU A 100 12.32 11.12 -2.38
C GLU A 100 12.50 9.72 -2.97
N VAL A 101 12.33 8.68 -2.15
CA VAL A 101 12.44 7.27 -2.59
C VAL A 101 11.30 6.93 -3.53
N ILE A 102 10.09 7.33 -3.19
CA ILE A 102 8.90 7.03 -3.98
C ILE A 102 8.92 7.76 -5.32
N ASP A 103 9.27 9.04 -5.33
CA ASP A 103 9.44 9.83 -6.55
C ASP A 103 10.45 9.19 -7.50
N TYR A 104 11.54 8.64 -6.95
CA TYR A 104 12.51 7.91 -7.75
C TYR A 104 11.91 6.65 -8.37
N ILE A 105 11.21 5.83 -7.58
CA ILE A 105 10.59 4.58 -8.05
C ILE A 105 9.54 4.86 -9.13
N LEU A 106 8.66 5.85 -8.92
CA LEU A 106 7.61 6.23 -9.87
C LEU A 106 8.17 6.70 -11.22
N LYS A 107 9.36 7.32 -11.23
CA LYS A 107 10.03 7.80 -12.46
C LYS A 107 10.81 6.71 -13.20
N HIS A 108 11.14 5.58 -12.56
CA HIS A 108 12.00 4.53 -13.13
C HIS A 108 11.27 3.18 -13.12
N LYS A 109 10.39 3.01 -14.12
CA LYS A 109 9.57 1.82 -14.35
C LYS A 109 10.40 0.64 -14.86
#